data_AF-A0A9Y2JN45-F1
#
_entry.id   AF-A0A9Y2JN45-F1
#
_cell.length_a   1.000
_cell.length_b   1.000
_cell.length_c   1.000
_cell.angle_alpha   90.00
_cell.angle_beta   90.00
_cell.angle_gamma   90.00
#
_symmetry.space_group_name_H-M   'P 1'
#
loop_
_entity.id
_entity.type
_entity.pdbx_description
1 polymer ?
#
loop_
_entity_poly.entity_id
_entity_poly.type
_entity_poly.pdbx_seq_one_letter_code
_entity_poly.pdbx_strand_id
1 'polypeptide(L)'
;MIAPGFRWDQSSRAVLGDALVRLGPTHCVVEVRPDEIVVAEQLSGGRRDRGGAARLLDCGAAVSTAWTVLRVLGREPVVTFPADPDRPDVVAVVRAGAARTPASAEWARYVSLRKLDEPPASPPLRPVSLAVLGALAADDFWPDTTVRLVRPEWAPTLKQLGADLTGQSPLLITTPGDSRRHHVLAGAALHTTRLAAAVRGFASRPVPLPLLAPGERARHAEESLLPGIPQALLLVGFATRKRGKS
;
A
#
# COMPACT_ATOMS: atom_id res chain seq x y z
N MET A 1 -13.07 2.78 -35.39
CA MET A 1 -14.13 2.77 -34.34
C MET A 1 -13.45 2.77 -33.00
N ILE A 2 -13.58 3.84 -32.22
CA ILE A 2 -13.07 3.91 -30.85
C ILE A 2 -14.06 3.10 -30.00
N ALA A 3 -13.60 2.02 -29.37
CA ALA A 3 -14.42 1.25 -28.45
C ALA A 3 -14.99 2.21 -27.38
N PRO A 4 -16.27 2.11 -27.00
CA PRO A 4 -16.81 2.97 -25.96
C PRO A 4 -15.93 2.85 -24.71
N GLY A 5 -15.52 4.01 -24.18
CA GLY A 5 -14.74 4.07 -22.94
C GLY A 5 -15.46 3.32 -21.83
N PHE A 6 -14.71 2.74 -20.90
CA PHE A 6 -15.32 2.14 -19.71
C PHE A 6 -16.05 3.22 -18.93
N ARG A 7 -17.32 2.98 -18.63
CA ARG A 7 -18.13 3.86 -17.80
C ARG A 7 -18.55 3.11 -16.56
N TRP A 8 -18.40 3.76 -15.41
CA TRP A 8 -18.81 3.20 -14.13
C TRP A 8 -20.34 3.08 -14.05
N ASP A 9 -20.88 1.89 -14.33
CA ASP A 9 -22.28 1.55 -14.05
C ASP A 9 -22.52 1.31 -12.54
N GLN A 10 -23.79 1.14 -12.16
CA GLN A 10 -24.19 0.96 -10.76
C GLN A 10 -23.56 -0.28 -10.10
N SER A 11 -23.48 -1.40 -10.81
CA SER A 11 -22.90 -2.65 -10.29
C SER A 11 -21.40 -2.52 -10.10
N SER A 12 -20.69 -1.96 -11.08
CA SER A 12 -19.25 -1.71 -11.00
C SER A 12 -18.90 -0.76 -9.85
N ARG A 13 -19.71 0.30 -9.63
CA ARG A 13 -19.56 1.21 -8.49
C ARG A 13 -19.79 0.52 -7.15
N ALA A 14 -20.78 -0.38 -7.07
CA ALA A 14 -21.07 -1.12 -5.85
C ALA A 14 -19.91 -2.06 -5.46
N VAL A 15 -19.28 -2.71 -6.45
CA VAL A 15 -18.08 -3.55 -6.24
C VAL A 15 -16.92 -2.73 -5.66
N LEU A 16 -16.64 -1.56 -6.24
CA LEU A 16 -15.61 -0.65 -5.72
C LEU A 16 -15.96 -0.14 -4.33
N GLY A 17 -17.21 0.25 -4.11
CA GLY A 17 -17.71 0.72 -2.82
C GLY A 17 -17.55 -0.32 -1.71
N ASP A 18 -17.94 -1.57 -1.94
CA ASP A 18 -17.76 -2.67 -0.97
C ASP A 18 -16.27 -2.87 -0.63
N ALA A 19 -15.40 -2.82 -1.64
CA ALA A 19 -13.96 -2.96 -1.43
C ALA A 19 -13.36 -1.82 -0.59
N LEU A 20 -13.76 -0.57 -0.87
CA LEU A 20 -13.27 0.61 -0.16
C LEU A 20 -13.81 0.71 1.28
N VAL A 21 -15.08 0.36 1.49
CA VAL A 21 -15.67 0.33 2.84
C VAL A 21 -14.93 -0.65 3.74
N ARG A 22 -14.52 -1.82 3.21
CA ARG A 22 -13.73 -2.81 3.95
C ARG A 22 -12.32 -2.34 4.25
N LEU A 23 -11.68 -1.66 3.30
CA LEU A 23 -10.37 -1.06 3.56
C LEU A 23 -10.44 -0.04 4.70
N GLY A 24 -11.54 0.72 4.78
CA GLY A 24 -11.74 1.77 5.79
C GLY A 24 -10.64 2.83 5.78
N PRO A 25 -10.24 3.41 4.62
CA PRO A 25 -9.19 4.41 4.59
C PRO A 25 -9.67 5.67 5.35
N THR A 26 -9.12 5.89 6.54
CA THR A 26 -9.57 6.97 7.44
C THR A 26 -9.02 8.34 7.05
N HIS A 27 -7.95 8.36 6.25
CA HIS A 27 -7.22 9.57 5.90
C HIS A 27 -7.43 10.04 4.46
N CYS A 28 -8.28 9.35 3.68
CA CYS A 28 -8.44 9.62 2.25
C CYS A 28 -9.90 9.50 1.83
N VAL A 29 -10.33 10.42 0.97
CA VAL A 29 -11.63 10.41 0.31
C VAL A 29 -11.46 9.85 -1.09
N VAL A 30 -12.36 8.95 -1.49
CA VAL A 30 -12.38 8.36 -2.83
C VAL A 30 -13.65 8.81 -3.55
N GLU A 31 -13.48 9.67 -4.55
CA GLU A 31 -14.56 10.15 -5.41
C GLU A 31 -14.64 9.29 -6.67
N VAL A 32 -15.77 8.62 -6.91
CA VAL A 32 -15.99 7.84 -8.14
C VAL A 32 -16.77 8.67 -9.15
N ARG A 33 -16.07 9.15 -10.18
CA ARG A 33 -16.62 9.90 -11.32
C ARG A 33 -16.93 8.95 -12.48
N PRO A 34 -17.62 9.40 -13.55
CA PRO A 34 -17.99 8.54 -14.67
C PRO A 34 -16.81 7.82 -15.35
N ASP A 35 -15.67 8.51 -15.47
CA ASP A 35 -14.50 8.03 -16.24
C ASP A 35 -13.23 7.86 -15.38
N GLU A 36 -13.27 8.26 -14.11
CA GLU A 36 -12.10 8.26 -13.22
C GLU A 36 -12.47 8.06 -11.75
N ILE A 37 -11.50 7.57 -10.98
CA ILE A 37 -11.54 7.55 -9.52
C ILE A 37 -10.52 8.57 -9.04
N VAL A 38 -10.96 9.55 -8.27
CA VAL A 38 -10.08 10.55 -7.65
C VAL A 38 -9.86 10.16 -6.20
N VAL A 39 -8.59 10.06 -5.80
CA VAL A 39 -8.19 9.82 -4.41
C VAL A 39 -7.61 11.12 -3.89
N ALA A 40 -8.22 11.66 -2.83
CA ALA A 40 -7.80 12.88 -2.17
C ALA A 40 -7.45 12.61 -0.71
N GLU A 41 -6.40 13.23 -0.21
CA GLU A 41 -6.06 13.23 1.21
C GLU A 41 -7.10 14.06 1.97
N GLN A 42 -7.69 13.47 2.99
CA GLN A 42 -8.59 14.20 3.89
C GLN A 42 -7.74 15.09 4.79
N LEU A 43 -7.53 16.36 4.43
CA LEU A 43 -6.74 17.30 5.22
C LEU A 43 -7.50 17.73 6.49
N SER A 44 -7.17 17.13 7.63
CA SER A 44 -7.73 17.57 8.93
C SER A 44 -7.00 18.85 9.36
N GLY A 45 -7.72 19.96 9.48
CA GLY A 45 -7.17 21.30 9.80
C GLY A 45 -6.58 21.42 11.21
N GLY A 46 -5.40 20.83 11.46
CA GLY A 46 -4.70 20.85 12.73
C GLY A 46 -3.17 20.85 12.59
N ARG A 47 -2.54 21.71 13.40
CA ARG A 47 -1.13 22.15 13.41
C ARG A 47 -0.07 21.02 13.37
N ARG A 48 0.90 21.15 12.44
CA ARG A 48 2.18 20.41 12.29
C ARG A 48 2.04 18.86 12.30
N ASP A 49 1.71 18.33 11.12
CA ASP A 49 1.49 16.91 10.87
C ASP A 49 2.80 16.09 10.94
N ARG A 50 3.05 15.42 12.07
CA ARG A 50 4.06 14.35 12.18
C ARG A 50 3.56 13.01 11.61
N GLY A 51 2.31 12.94 11.16
CA GLY A 51 1.63 11.74 10.62
C GLY A 51 1.43 11.73 9.10
N GLY A 52 1.91 12.73 8.35
CA GLY A 52 1.65 12.88 6.92
C GLY A 52 2.01 11.64 6.07
N ALA A 53 3.14 10.97 6.37
CA ALA A 53 3.51 9.73 5.65
C ALA A 53 2.48 8.62 5.86
N ALA A 54 2.01 8.39 7.08
CA ALA A 54 1.03 7.33 7.36
C ALA A 54 -0.29 7.57 6.60
N ARG A 55 -0.75 8.82 6.52
CA ARG A 55 -1.95 9.20 5.75
C ARG A 55 -1.80 8.91 4.26
N LEU A 56 -0.65 9.29 3.69
CA LEU A 56 -0.37 9.08 2.28
C LEU A 56 -0.18 7.59 1.94
N LEU A 57 0.39 6.79 2.87
CA LEU A 57 0.44 5.34 2.75
C LEU A 57 -0.99 4.74 2.70
N ASP A 58 -1.91 5.24 3.54
CA ASP A 58 -3.32 4.83 3.50
C ASP A 58 -3.99 5.20 2.18
N CYS A 59 -3.69 6.38 1.62
CA CYS A 59 -4.19 6.76 0.28
C CYS A 59 -3.64 5.83 -0.80
N GLY A 60 -2.38 5.39 -0.65
CA GLY A 60 -1.80 4.35 -1.50
C GLY A 60 -2.58 3.04 -1.45
N ALA A 61 -3.06 2.63 -0.26
CA ALA A 61 -3.90 1.45 -0.13
C ALA A 61 -5.24 1.59 -0.88
N ALA A 62 -5.84 2.79 -0.86
CA ALA A 62 -7.04 3.09 -1.66
C ALA A 62 -6.77 3.01 -3.17
N VAL A 63 -5.63 3.57 -3.63
CA VAL A 63 -5.18 3.47 -5.03
C VAL A 63 -4.99 2.00 -5.45
N SER A 64 -4.35 1.18 -4.61
CA SER A 64 -4.15 -0.25 -4.87
C SER A 64 -5.46 -1.04 -4.88
N THR A 65 -6.43 -0.66 -4.04
CA THR A 65 -7.78 -1.24 -4.04
C THR A 65 -8.51 -0.94 -5.35
N ALA A 66 -8.53 0.34 -5.76
CA ALA A 66 -9.09 0.76 -7.05
C ALA A 66 -8.44 0.04 -8.24
N TRP A 67 -7.11 -0.09 -8.22
CA TRP A 67 -6.34 -0.85 -9.20
C TRP A 67 -6.80 -2.32 -9.25
N THR A 68 -6.87 -2.99 -8.10
CA THR A 68 -7.28 -4.40 -8.01
C THR A 68 -8.70 -4.61 -8.52
N VAL A 69 -9.64 -3.71 -8.18
CA VAL A 69 -11.03 -3.75 -8.66
C VAL A 69 -11.09 -3.58 -10.18
N LEU A 70 -10.41 -2.58 -10.74
CA LEU A 70 -10.39 -2.37 -12.19
C LEU A 70 -9.79 -3.58 -12.94
N ARG A 71 -8.75 -4.21 -12.38
CA ARG A 71 -8.15 -5.43 -12.96
C ARG A 71 -9.14 -6.59 -13.03
N VAL A 72 -9.93 -6.85 -11.97
CA VAL A 72 -10.95 -7.91 -11.98
C VAL A 72 -12.16 -7.57 -12.86
N LEU A 73 -12.45 -6.28 -13.06
CA LEU A 73 -13.42 -5.79 -14.05
C LEU A 73 -12.89 -5.85 -15.49
N GLY A 74 -11.69 -6.39 -15.72
CA GLY A 74 -11.13 -6.58 -17.05
C GLY A 74 -10.58 -5.30 -17.68
N ARG A 75 -10.10 -4.36 -16.86
CA ARG A 75 -9.45 -3.12 -17.32
C ARG A 75 -8.01 -3.07 -16.85
N GLU A 76 -7.15 -2.50 -17.69
CA GLU A 76 -5.78 -2.14 -17.35
C GLU A 76 -5.78 -0.74 -16.72
N PRO A 77 -5.58 -0.60 -15.40
CA PRO A 77 -5.71 0.71 -14.74
C PRO A 77 -4.54 1.63 -15.10
N VAL A 78 -4.80 2.92 -15.19
CA VAL A 78 -3.78 3.96 -15.37
C VAL A 78 -3.83 4.87 -14.16
N VAL A 79 -2.71 5.02 -13.46
CA VAL A 79 -2.59 5.88 -12.28
C VAL A 79 -1.78 7.12 -12.64
N THR A 80 -2.31 8.28 -12.29
CA THR A 80 -1.67 9.58 -12.49
C THR A 80 -1.64 10.37 -11.20
N PHE A 81 -0.65 11.25 -11.06
CA PHE A 81 -0.43 12.07 -9.87
C PHE A 81 -0.49 13.55 -10.29
N PRO A 82 -1.70 14.11 -10.48
CA PRO A 82 -1.83 15.49 -10.91
C PRO A 82 -1.31 16.45 -9.84
N ALA A 83 -0.68 17.53 -10.27
CA ALA A 83 -0.38 18.68 -9.42
C ALA A 83 -1.39 19.78 -9.79
N ASP A 84 -2.58 19.70 -9.18
CA ASP A 84 -3.64 20.69 -9.35
C ASP A 84 -3.54 21.74 -8.23
N PRO A 85 -3.19 23.01 -8.54
CA PRO A 85 -3.11 24.07 -7.53
C PRO A 85 -4.45 24.36 -6.83
N ASP A 86 -5.58 24.11 -7.52
CA ASP A 86 -6.93 24.35 -7.01
C ASP A 86 -7.44 23.16 -6.18
N ARG A 87 -6.84 21.99 -6.38
CA ARG A 87 -7.14 20.74 -5.65
C ARG A 87 -5.85 20.08 -5.11
N PRO A 88 -5.11 20.74 -4.19
CA PRO A 88 -3.84 20.22 -3.67
C PRO A 88 -4.00 18.99 -2.77
N ASP A 89 -5.24 18.71 -2.35
CA ASP A 89 -5.65 17.50 -1.63
C ASP A 89 -5.63 16.25 -2.52
N VAL A 90 -5.76 16.39 -3.84
CA VAL A 90 -5.76 15.25 -4.75
C VAL A 90 -4.37 14.62 -4.79
N VAL A 91 -4.30 13.35 -4.43
CA VAL A 91 -3.04 12.61 -4.36
C VAL A 91 -2.87 11.62 -5.51
N ALA A 92 -3.96 11.14 -6.10
CA ALA A 92 -3.90 10.27 -7.28
C ALA A 92 -5.23 10.26 -8.03
N VAL A 93 -5.16 10.00 -9.33
CA VAL A 93 -6.32 9.71 -10.17
C VAL A 93 -6.09 8.37 -10.87
N VAL A 94 -7.06 7.47 -10.71
CA VAL A 94 -7.05 6.13 -11.32
C VAL A 94 -8.11 6.08 -12.42
N ARG A 95 -7.69 5.75 -13.64
CA ARG A 95 -8.58 5.62 -14.81
C ARG A 95 -8.61 4.19 -15.32
N ALA A 96 -9.74 3.79 -15.88
CA ALA A 96 -9.86 2.53 -16.60
C ALA A 96 -9.20 2.66 -17.99
N GLY A 97 -8.03 2.07 -18.17
CA GLY A 97 -7.35 1.99 -19.47
C GLY A 97 -7.93 0.89 -20.36
N ALA A 98 -7.08 0.24 -21.16
CA ALA A 98 -7.50 -0.75 -22.16
C ALA A 98 -8.26 -1.94 -21.54
N ALA A 99 -9.13 -2.56 -22.34
CA ALA A 99 -9.75 -3.82 -21.96
C ALA A 99 -8.70 -4.94 -21.93
N ARG A 100 -8.84 -5.86 -20.97
CA ARG A 100 -7.96 -7.02 -20.79
C ARG A 100 -8.69 -8.18 -20.11
N THR A 101 -8.16 -9.38 -20.25
CA THR A 101 -8.66 -10.55 -19.52
C THR A 101 -8.11 -10.56 -18.08
N PRO A 102 -8.96 -10.62 -17.04
CA PRO A 102 -8.50 -10.78 -15.67
C PRO A 102 -7.75 -12.10 -15.45
N ALA A 103 -6.64 -12.05 -14.71
CA ALA A 103 -5.90 -13.22 -14.30
C ALA A 103 -6.47 -13.80 -12.99
N SER A 104 -6.38 -15.12 -12.80
CA SER A 104 -6.85 -15.78 -11.56
C SER A 104 -6.20 -15.22 -10.29
N ALA A 105 -4.93 -14.79 -10.38
CA ALA A 105 -4.22 -14.16 -9.27
C ALA A 105 -4.85 -12.82 -8.83
N GLU A 106 -5.49 -12.08 -9.75
CA GLU A 106 -6.14 -10.81 -9.45
C GLU A 106 -7.45 -11.02 -8.70
N TRP A 107 -8.21 -12.06 -9.08
CA TRP A 107 -9.38 -12.51 -8.32
C TRP A 107 -9.00 -12.95 -6.91
N ALA A 108 -7.90 -13.70 -6.75
CA ALA A 108 -7.42 -14.09 -5.43
C ALA A 108 -7.09 -12.88 -4.55
N ARG A 109 -6.46 -11.84 -5.11
CA ARG A 109 -6.20 -10.58 -4.41
C ARG A 109 -7.48 -9.84 -4.04
N TYR A 110 -8.41 -9.70 -4.99
CA TYR A 110 -9.71 -9.08 -4.75
C TYR A 110 -10.48 -9.75 -3.60
N VAL A 111 -10.56 -11.08 -3.59
CA VAL A 111 -11.19 -11.84 -2.49
C VAL A 111 -10.46 -11.62 -1.16
N SER A 112 -9.14 -11.44 -1.20
CA SER A 112 -8.31 -11.23 -0.01
C SER A 112 -8.46 -9.85 0.62
N LEU A 113 -9.04 -8.86 -0.09
CA LEU A 113 -9.39 -7.57 0.51
C LEU A 113 -10.28 -7.75 1.76
N ARG A 114 -11.17 -8.76 1.76
CA ARG A 114 -12.05 -9.09 2.89
C ARG A 114 -11.31 -9.65 4.11
N LYS A 115 -10.05 -10.04 3.97
CA LYS A 115 -9.25 -10.69 5.02
C LYS A 115 -8.27 -9.73 5.66
N LEU A 116 -8.17 -8.49 5.17
CA LEU A 116 -7.20 -7.50 5.63
C LEU A 116 -7.68 -6.67 6.83
N ASP A 117 -8.89 -6.90 7.34
CA ASP A 117 -9.39 -6.26 8.57
C ASP A 117 -8.36 -6.46 9.69
N GLU A 118 -7.75 -5.37 10.14
CA GLU A 118 -6.77 -5.39 11.22
C GLU A 118 -7.53 -5.21 12.54
N PRO A 119 -7.63 -6.23 13.40
CA PRO A 119 -8.29 -6.08 14.68
C PRO A 119 -7.50 -5.10 15.57
N PRO A 120 -8.16 -4.37 16.48
CA PRO A 120 -7.53 -3.34 17.32
C PRO A 120 -6.37 -3.83 18.21
N ALA A 121 -6.20 -5.15 18.34
CA ALA A 121 -5.00 -5.77 18.90
C ALA A 121 -4.55 -6.92 18.00
N SER A 122 -3.69 -6.62 17.02
CA SER A 122 -3.09 -7.64 16.16
C SER A 122 -2.28 -8.64 17.01
N PRO A 123 -2.60 -9.95 16.95
CA PRO A 123 -1.85 -10.96 17.69
C PRO A 123 -0.38 -10.97 17.22
N PRO A 124 0.56 -11.44 18.07
CA PRO A 124 1.94 -11.59 17.64
C PRO A 124 2.02 -12.49 16.40
N LEU A 125 2.92 -12.12 15.49
CA LEU A 125 3.17 -12.85 14.26
C LEU A 125 4.29 -13.85 14.50
N ARG A 126 4.05 -15.13 14.20
CA ARG A 126 5.14 -16.12 14.18
C ARG A 126 5.93 -15.96 12.87
N PRO A 127 7.27 -15.94 12.93
CA PRO A 127 8.14 -15.79 11.76
C PRO A 127 7.84 -16.79 10.64
N VAL A 128 8.11 -16.35 9.41
CA VAL A 128 8.07 -17.15 8.18
C VAL A 128 9.47 -17.30 7.60
N SER A 129 9.64 -18.26 6.68
CA SER A 129 10.94 -18.51 6.05
C SER A 129 11.34 -17.38 5.09
N LEU A 130 12.65 -17.25 4.84
CA LEU A 130 13.17 -16.30 3.84
C LEU A 130 12.64 -16.59 2.43
N ALA A 131 12.33 -17.85 2.10
CA ALA A 131 11.72 -18.20 0.81
C ALA A 131 10.34 -17.56 0.63
N VAL A 132 9.52 -17.51 1.69
CA VAL A 132 8.23 -16.81 1.67
C VAL A 132 8.44 -15.31 1.46
N LEU A 133 9.37 -14.71 2.20
CA LEU A 133 9.68 -13.28 2.05
C LEU A 133 10.22 -12.95 0.65
N GLY A 134 11.08 -13.80 0.09
CA GLY A 134 11.60 -13.65 -1.27
C GLY A 134 10.50 -13.73 -2.33
N ALA A 135 9.58 -14.68 -2.20
CA ALA A 135 8.44 -14.79 -3.11
C ALA A 135 7.52 -13.56 -3.05
N LEU A 136 7.34 -12.95 -1.88
CA LEU A 136 6.55 -11.73 -1.72
C LEU A 136 7.28 -10.49 -2.26
N ALA A 137 8.60 -10.41 -2.06
CA ALA A 137 9.40 -9.30 -2.57
C ALA A 137 9.50 -9.30 -4.10
N ALA A 138 9.47 -10.47 -4.72
CA ALA A 138 9.54 -10.64 -6.17
C ALA A 138 8.23 -10.30 -6.91
N ASP A 139 7.11 -10.11 -6.20
CA ASP A 139 5.81 -9.81 -6.82
C ASP A 139 5.77 -8.39 -7.46
N ASP A 140 6.84 -7.59 -7.43
CA ASP A 140 7.02 -6.20 -7.93
C ASP A 140 5.91 -5.61 -8.85
N PHE A 141 4.96 -4.90 -8.23
CA PHE A 141 3.73 -4.40 -8.89
C PHE A 141 3.72 -2.91 -9.21
N TRP A 142 4.51 -2.08 -8.50
CA TRP A 142 4.32 -0.62 -8.52
C TRP A 142 5.59 0.09 -8.97
N PRO A 143 5.51 0.98 -9.99
CA PRO A 143 6.65 1.72 -10.46
C PRO A 143 7.21 2.63 -9.37
N ASP A 144 8.51 2.88 -9.42
CA ASP A 144 9.25 3.68 -8.43
C ASP A 144 9.11 3.17 -6.98
N THR A 145 8.82 1.88 -6.81
CA THR A 145 8.86 1.20 -5.52
C THR A 145 9.77 -0.01 -5.59
N THR A 146 10.30 -0.44 -4.45
CA THR A 146 10.93 -1.76 -4.35
C THR A 146 10.61 -2.39 -3.02
N VAL A 147 10.22 -3.66 -3.06
CA VAL A 147 10.02 -4.52 -1.88
C VAL A 147 11.24 -5.41 -1.70
N ARG A 148 11.83 -5.43 -0.52
CA ARG A 148 13.08 -6.16 -0.25
C ARG A 148 13.00 -6.91 1.07
N LEU A 149 13.68 -8.05 1.15
CA LEU A 149 13.97 -8.67 2.43
C LEU A 149 14.91 -7.75 3.21
N VAL A 150 14.65 -7.54 4.50
CA VAL A 150 15.57 -6.79 5.35
C VAL A 150 16.84 -7.60 5.55
N ARG A 151 17.99 -6.98 5.26
CA ARG A 151 19.30 -7.58 5.48
C ARG A 151 19.84 -7.19 6.86
N PRO A 152 20.65 -8.03 7.53
CA PRO A 152 21.15 -7.76 8.87
C PRO A 152 21.84 -6.40 9.02
N GLU A 153 22.59 -5.98 8.00
CA GLU A 153 23.31 -4.69 7.95
C GLU A 153 22.37 -3.47 8.01
N TRP A 154 21.09 -3.63 7.69
CA TRP A 154 20.10 -2.56 7.72
C TRP A 154 19.38 -2.41 9.06
N ALA A 155 19.48 -3.42 9.93
CA ALA A 155 18.75 -3.46 11.19
C ALA A 155 19.06 -2.26 12.12
N PRO A 156 20.32 -1.80 12.27
CA PRO A 156 20.62 -0.62 13.10
C PRO A 156 19.91 0.65 12.60
N THR A 157 19.95 0.90 11.28
CA THR A 157 19.29 2.06 10.66
C THR A 157 17.78 1.99 10.83
N LEU A 158 17.17 0.83 10.61
CA LEU A 158 15.71 0.66 10.79
C LEU A 158 15.30 0.79 12.27
N LYS A 159 16.15 0.36 13.21
CA LYS A 159 15.93 0.57 14.64
C LYS A 159 15.98 2.05 15.02
N GLN A 160 16.89 2.83 14.42
CA GLN A 160 16.94 4.30 14.61
C GLN A 160 15.67 4.98 14.09
N LEU A 161 15.06 4.43 13.03
CA LEU A 161 13.75 4.87 12.52
C LEU A 161 12.56 4.38 13.35
N GLY A 162 12.80 3.73 14.49
CA GLY A 162 11.77 3.31 15.44
C GLY A 162 11.17 1.93 15.19
N ALA A 163 11.75 1.13 14.28
CA ALA A 163 11.27 -0.22 14.00
C ALA A 163 12.08 -1.29 14.75
N ASP A 164 11.44 -1.97 15.73
CA ASP A 164 12.00 -3.19 16.33
C ASP A 164 11.65 -4.42 15.47
N LEU A 165 12.69 -5.07 14.95
CA LEU A 165 12.58 -6.21 14.04
C LEU A 165 12.92 -7.54 14.73
N THR A 166 13.19 -7.52 16.03
CA THR A 166 13.64 -8.70 16.77
C THR A 166 12.59 -9.81 16.69
N GLY A 167 13.00 -10.96 16.17
CA GLY A 167 12.10 -12.12 16.00
C GLY A 167 10.94 -11.88 15.02
N GLN A 168 11.06 -10.90 14.11
CA GLN A 168 10.07 -10.63 13.07
C GLN A 168 10.55 -11.10 11.69
N SER A 169 9.62 -11.22 10.75
CA SER A 169 9.92 -11.47 9.32
C SER A 169 9.53 -10.24 8.49
N PRO A 170 10.39 -9.20 8.43
CA PRO A 170 10.08 -7.94 7.77
C PRO A 170 10.43 -7.92 6.28
N LEU A 171 9.58 -7.25 5.51
CA LEU A 171 9.90 -6.71 4.18
C LEU A 171 10.01 -5.19 4.28
N LEU A 172 10.98 -4.61 3.57
CA LEU A 172 11.17 -3.17 3.46
C LEU A 172 10.63 -2.67 2.13
N ILE A 173 9.84 -1.60 2.19
CA ILE A 173 9.36 -0.86 1.02
C ILE A 173 10.20 0.41 0.91
N THR A 174 10.81 0.60 -0.25
CA THR A 174 11.66 1.75 -0.58
C THR A 174 11.19 2.44 -1.84
N THR A 175 11.53 3.73 -1.97
CA THR A 175 11.27 4.56 -3.15
C THR A 175 12.52 5.36 -3.52
N PRO A 176 12.66 5.84 -4.77
CA PRO A 176 13.78 6.70 -5.18
C PRO A 176 13.83 8.05 -4.45
N GLY A 177 12.69 8.53 -3.94
CA GLY A 177 12.57 9.79 -3.22
C GLY A 177 11.45 9.78 -2.19
N ASP A 178 11.22 10.95 -1.58
CA ASP A 178 10.33 11.13 -0.42
C ASP A 178 9.25 12.19 -0.67
N SER A 179 8.72 12.23 -1.90
CA SER A 179 7.64 13.16 -2.26
C SER A 179 6.27 12.57 -1.93
N ARG A 180 5.21 13.39 -1.95
CA ARG A 180 3.82 12.93 -1.77
C ARG A 180 3.49 11.73 -2.67
N ARG A 181 3.86 11.82 -3.95
CA ARG A 181 3.74 10.72 -4.93
C ARG A 181 4.45 9.44 -4.46
N HIS A 182 5.67 9.55 -3.93
CA HIS A 182 6.43 8.39 -3.45
C HIS A 182 5.74 7.72 -2.25
N HIS A 183 5.21 8.48 -1.29
CA HIS A 183 4.45 7.89 -0.18
C HIS A 183 3.19 7.16 -0.66
N VAL A 184 2.43 7.75 -1.60
CA VAL A 184 1.24 7.07 -2.15
C VAL A 184 1.62 5.79 -2.90
N LEU A 185 2.68 5.82 -3.71
CA LEU A 185 3.18 4.62 -4.39
C LEU A 185 3.65 3.56 -3.39
N ALA A 186 4.39 3.96 -2.35
CA ALA A 186 4.83 3.06 -1.29
C ALA A 186 3.65 2.43 -0.54
N GLY A 187 2.58 3.19 -0.29
CA GLY A 187 1.34 2.69 0.31
C GLY A 187 0.63 1.68 -0.59
N ALA A 188 0.61 1.94 -1.90
CA ALA A 188 0.04 1.03 -2.88
C ALA A 188 0.83 -0.29 -2.97
N ALA A 189 2.16 -0.21 -2.97
CA ALA A 189 3.06 -1.37 -2.92
C ALA A 189 2.92 -2.16 -1.61
N LEU A 190 2.87 -1.46 -0.47
CA LEU A 190 2.66 -2.05 0.85
C LEU A 190 1.33 -2.82 0.89
N HIS A 191 0.23 -2.19 0.45
CA HIS A 191 -1.09 -2.82 0.41
C HIS A 191 -1.14 -4.02 -0.55
N THR A 192 -0.53 -3.90 -1.73
CA THR A 192 -0.47 -5.02 -2.70
C THR A 192 0.32 -6.20 -2.14
N THR A 193 1.41 -5.93 -1.41
CA THR A 193 2.20 -6.96 -0.73
C THR A 193 1.42 -7.62 0.42
N ARG A 194 0.59 -6.85 1.14
CA ARG A 194 -0.35 -7.41 2.13
C ARG A 194 -1.33 -8.37 1.49
N LEU A 195 -1.93 -8.00 0.36
CA LEU A 195 -2.82 -8.89 -0.40
C LEU A 195 -2.09 -10.14 -0.87
N ALA A 196 -0.86 -10.01 -1.38
CA ALA A 196 -0.02 -11.11 -1.79
C ALA A 196 0.29 -12.09 -0.64
N ALA A 197 0.51 -11.57 0.57
CA ALA A 197 0.69 -12.38 1.78
C ALA A 197 -0.63 -13.09 2.18
N ALA A 198 -1.75 -12.38 2.15
CA ALA A 198 -3.07 -12.92 2.50
C ALA A 198 -3.54 -14.02 1.53
N VAL A 199 -3.26 -13.87 0.23
CA VAL A 199 -3.50 -14.91 -0.81
C VAL A 199 -2.76 -16.20 -0.46
N ARG A 200 -1.56 -16.08 0.12
CA ARG A 200 -0.72 -17.21 0.54
C ARG A 200 -1.03 -17.69 1.97
N GLY A 201 -2.08 -17.13 2.61
CA GLY A 201 -2.55 -17.54 3.94
C GLY A 201 -1.77 -16.94 5.11
N PHE A 202 -0.93 -15.93 4.87
CA PHE A 202 -0.18 -15.24 5.92
C PHE A 202 -0.94 -14.02 6.44
N ALA A 203 -0.78 -13.75 7.73
CA ALA A 203 -1.14 -12.46 8.31
C ALA A 203 0.01 -11.47 8.08
N SER A 204 -0.33 -10.19 8.05
CA SER A 204 0.67 -9.15 7.87
C SER A 204 0.29 -7.87 8.59
N ARG A 205 1.29 -7.13 9.06
CA ARG A 205 1.13 -5.88 9.81
C ARG A 205 1.99 -4.78 9.19
N PRO A 206 1.40 -3.68 8.69
CA PRO A 206 2.15 -2.55 8.20
C PRO A 206 2.82 -1.80 9.36
N VAL A 207 4.01 -1.27 9.12
CA VAL A 207 4.74 -0.40 10.04
C VAL A 207 5.23 0.81 9.25
N PRO A 208 4.50 1.93 9.26
CA PRO A 208 4.95 3.18 8.65
C PRO A 208 6.28 3.63 9.24
N LEU A 209 7.18 4.12 8.40
CA LEU A 209 8.41 4.76 8.85
C LEU A 209 8.23 6.28 8.89
N PRO A 210 8.96 7.00 9.77
CA PRO A 210 8.81 8.44 9.90
C PRO A 210 9.25 9.17 8.63
N LEU A 211 8.62 10.32 8.37
CA LEU A 211 9.08 11.27 7.35
C LEU A 211 10.49 11.73 7.70
N LEU A 212 11.42 11.56 6.76
CA LEU A 212 12.76 12.09 6.93
C LEU A 212 12.74 13.60 6.70
N ALA A 213 13.23 14.38 7.67
CA ALA A 213 13.43 15.81 7.48
C ALA A 213 14.44 16.07 6.34
N PRO A 214 14.45 17.24 5.69
CA PRO A 214 15.36 17.52 4.57
C PRO A 214 16.83 17.22 4.86
N GLY A 215 17.34 17.55 6.06
CA GLY A 215 18.71 17.24 6.46
C GLY A 215 18.94 15.75 6.74
N GLU A 216 17.93 15.03 7.23
CA GLU A 216 17.99 13.58 7.43
C GLU A 216 17.94 12.83 6.10
N ARG A 217 17.21 13.35 5.10
CA ARG A 217 17.22 12.81 3.73
C ARG A 217 18.58 12.94 3.07
N ALA A 218 19.23 14.10 3.21
CA ALA A 218 20.57 14.32 2.67
C ALA A 218 21.59 13.36 3.31
N ARG A 219 21.59 13.26 4.65
CA ARG A 219 22.43 12.29 5.37
C ARG A 219 22.11 10.85 5.00
N HIS A 220 20.83 10.49 4.86
CA HIS A 220 20.45 9.15 4.44
C HIS A 220 20.94 8.85 3.02
N ALA A 221 20.88 9.80 2.09
CA ALA A 221 21.40 9.61 0.73
C ALA A 221 22.93 9.42 0.71
N GLU A 222 23.65 10.03 1.64
CA GLU A 222 25.12 9.99 1.70
C GLU A 222 25.69 8.84 2.54
N GLU A 223 25.03 8.50 3.65
CA GLU A 223 25.57 7.62 4.71
C GLU A 223 24.81 6.29 4.86
N SER A 224 23.62 6.16 4.26
CA SER A 224 22.78 4.99 4.47
C SER A 224 23.19 3.82 3.59
N LEU A 225 23.27 2.63 4.19
CA LEU A 225 23.41 1.36 3.49
C LEU A 225 22.08 0.88 2.86
N LEU A 226 20.99 1.62 3.06
CA LEU A 226 19.68 1.29 2.53
C LEU A 226 19.57 1.65 1.04
N PRO A 227 19.06 0.74 0.19
CA PRO A 227 18.81 1.06 -1.21
C PRO A 227 17.58 1.96 -1.34
N GLY A 228 17.78 3.27 -1.50
CA GLY A 228 16.71 4.26 -1.65
C GLY A 228 16.15 4.77 -0.32
N ILE A 229 15.02 5.50 -0.38
CA ILE A 229 14.36 6.07 0.79
C ILE A 229 13.40 5.04 1.41
N PRO A 230 13.56 4.67 2.69
CA PRO A 230 12.70 3.71 3.36
C PRO A 230 11.35 4.36 3.72
N GLN A 231 10.26 3.76 3.25
CA GLN A 231 8.91 4.32 3.39
C GLN A 231 8.08 3.58 4.44
N ALA A 232 8.17 2.25 4.45
CA ALA A 232 7.42 1.41 5.37
C ALA A 232 8.07 0.03 5.48
N LEU A 233 7.71 -0.69 6.53
CA LEU A 233 7.95 -2.11 6.66
C LEU A 233 6.62 -2.88 6.60
N LEU A 234 6.69 -4.12 6.14
CA LEU A 234 5.63 -5.08 6.28
C LEU A 234 6.13 -6.27 7.09
N LEU A 235 5.55 -6.47 8.28
CA LEU A 235 5.82 -7.66 9.08
C LEU A 235 4.89 -8.76 8.61
N VAL A 236 5.43 -9.91 8.23
CA VAL A 236 4.67 -11.06 7.72
C VAL A 236 4.79 -12.23 8.70
N GLY A 237 3.71 -12.96 8.91
CA GLY A 237 3.80 -14.16 9.73
C GLY A 237 2.51 -14.96 9.82
N PHE A 238 2.55 -16.02 10.63
CA PHE A 238 1.33 -16.71 11.01
C PHE A 238 0.69 -16.01 12.20
N ALA A 239 -0.59 -15.63 12.08
CA ALA A 239 -1.36 -15.13 13.22
C ALA A 239 -1.38 -16.19 14.33
N THR A 240 -0.96 -15.84 15.54
CA THR A 240 -1.20 -16.69 16.71
C THR A 240 -2.68 -16.60 17.07
N ARG A 241 -3.42 -17.70 16.97
CA ARG A 241 -4.77 -17.74 17.52
C ARG A 241 -4.68 -17.58 19.04
N LYS A 242 -5.47 -16.68 19.63
CA LYS A 242 -5.75 -16.71 21.07
C LYS A 242 -6.43 -18.06 21.34
N ARG A 243 -5.80 -18.95 22.12
CA ARG A 243 -6.51 -20.15 22.63
C ARG A 243 -7.71 -19.64 23.42
N GLY A 244 -8.92 -19.93 22.96
CA GLY A 244 -10.12 -19.70 23.75
C GLY A 244 -9.96 -20.46 25.07
N LYS A 245 -10.25 -19.80 26.19
CA LYS A 245 -10.39 -20.50 27.47
C LYS A 245 -11.55 -21.47 27.29
N SER A 246 -11.26 -22.77 27.44
CA SER A 246 -12.27 -23.82 27.48
C SER A 246 -13.00 -23.80 28.81
#